data_AF-A0A443QFC4-F1
#
_entry.id   AF-A0A443QFC4-F1
#
_cell.length_a   1.000
_cell.length_b   1.000
_cell.length_c   1.000
_cell.angle_alpha   90.00
_cell.angle_beta   90.00
_cell.angle_gamma   90.00
#
_symmetry.space_group_name_H-M   'P 1'
#
loop_
_entity.id
_entity.type
_entity.pdbx_description
1 polymer ?
#
loop_
_entity_poly.entity_id
_entity_poly.type
_entity_poly.pdbx_seq_one_letter_code
_entity_poly.pdbx_strand_id
1 'polypeptide(L)'
;MQQGIVCREKDNECDLQEWCNGTSPECPEDVYVQDGVPCTDGGYCHEKRCNERDKQCRQIFGKESRSARESCYTEMNSRGDRFGNCGLSGDHYVMCNQSDFLCGRVQCENVKEIPSLRGHSTVHWIDFNGVTCWGTDYHFGMTIPDIGDVKDGTECGKGQV
;
A
#
# COMPACT_ATOMS: atom_id res chain seq x y z
N MET A 1 7.89 23.10 29.07
CA MET A 1 7.36 21.86 29.70
C MET A 1 8.52 21.17 30.41
N GLN A 2 8.28 20.26 31.37
CA GLN A 2 9.38 19.53 32.03
C GLN A 2 10.01 18.52 31.04
N GLN A 3 11.32 18.35 31.08
CA GLN A 3 12.02 17.39 30.24
C GLN A 3 11.56 15.95 30.56
N GLY A 4 11.44 15.11 29.54
CA GLY A 4 11.11 13.69 29.72
C GLY A 4 9.64 13.43 30.02
N ILE A 5 8.75 14.36 29.68
CA ILE A 5 7.30 14.12 29.60
C ILE A 5 6.97 13.69 28.18
N VAL A 6 6.17 12.64 28.01
CA VAL A 6 5.61 12.25 26.72
C VAL A 6 4.72 13.37 26.20
N CYS A 7 5.00 13.87 25.00
CA CYS A 7 4.16 14.86 24.34
C CYS A 7 3.41 14.30 23.12
N ARG A 8 3.89 13.20 22.54
CA ARG A 8 3.18 12.42 21.52
C ARG A 8 3.43 10.94 21.76
N GLU A 9 2.35 10.16 21.82
CA GLU A 9 2.41 8.71 21.88
C GLU A 9 2.68 8.13 20.48
N LYS A 10 3.35 6.98 20.42
CA LYS A 10 3.48 6.25 19.16
C LYS A 10 2.14 5.65 18.73
N ASP A 11 1.85 5.68 17.44
CA ASP A 11 0.62 5.12 16.87
C ASP A 11 0.72 3.62 16.61
N ASN A 12 1.91 3.14 16.25
CA ASN A 12 2.17 1.74 15.94
C ASN A 12 3.66 1.39 16.13
N GLU A 13 4.07 0.21 15.69
CA GLU A 13 5.46 -0.27 15.85
C GLU A 13 6.49 0.45 14.97
N CYS A 14 6.05 1.07 13.86
CA CYS A 14 6.89 1.84 12.95
C CYS A 14 7.01 3.32 13.34
N ASP A 15 6.36 3.71 14.44
CA ASP A 15 6.30 5.08 14.93
C ASP A 15 7.00 5.18 16.29
N LEU A 16 7.74 6.26 16.51
CA LEU A 16 8.46 6.49 17.77
C LEU A 16 7.65 7.42 18.68
N GLN A 17 8.02 7.45 19.95
CA GLN A 17 7.36 8.30 20.93
C GLN A 17 8.24 9.53 21.20
N GLU A 18 7.68 10.73 21.17
CA GLU A 18 8.41 11.96 21.46
C GLU A 18 8.22 12.44 22.89
N TRP A 19 9.32 13.00 23.39
CA TRP A 19 9.46 13.45 24.75
C TRP A 19 9.83 14.93 24.75
N CYS A 20 9.19 15.72 25.61
CA CYS A 20 9.56 17.12 25.78
C CYS A 20 11.04 17.24 26.12
N ASN A 21 11.76 18.10 25.40
CA ASN A 21 13.19 18.35 25.62
C ASN A 21 13.48 19.30 26.80
N GLY A 22 12.44 19.94 27.35
CA GLY A 22 12.55 20.89 28.46
C GLY A 22 12.95 22.32 28.06
N THR A 23 13.30 22.56 26.79
CA THR A 23 13.73 23.87 26.28
C THR A 23 12.67 24.57 25.43
N SER A 24 11.73 23.81 24.84
CA SER A 24 10.60 24.32 24.06
C SER A 24 9.25 24.01 24.74
N PRO A 25 8.20 24.85 24.56
CA PRO A 25 6.83 24.46 24.84
C PRO A 25 6.24 23.49 23.80
N GLU A 26 6.86 23.38 22.62
CA GLU A 26 6.42 22.48 21.55
C GLU A 26 7.06 21.09 21.72
N CYS A 27 6.34 20.06 21.28
CA CYS A 27 6.92 18.72 21.14
C CYS A 27 8.00 18.75 20.05
N PRO A 28 9.09 17.96 20.17
CA PRO A 28 10.06 17.82 19.10
C PRO A 28 9.43 17.37 17.78
N GLU A 29 10.21 17.45 16.70
CA GLU A 29 9.80 16.89 15.41
C GLU A 29 9.45 15.41 15.56
N ASP A 30 8.39 15.03 14.86
CA ASP A 30 7.85 13.68 14.85
C ASP A 30 8.77 12.76 14.05
N VAL A 31 9.34 11.77 14.75
CA VAL A 31 10.31 10.82 14.22
C VAL A 31 9.74 9.40 14.22
N TYR A 32 10.28 8.56 13.36
CA TYR A 32 9.74 7.23 13.15
C TYR A 32 10.85 6.19 12.97
N VAL A 33 10.46 4.92 13.09
CA VAL A 33 11.38 3.81 12.91
C VAL A 33 11.92 3.84 11.49
N GLN A 34 13.22 3.62 11.35
CA GLN A 34 13.90 3.65 10.06
C GLN A 34 13.16 2.80 9.00
N ASP A 35 13.01 3.37 7.80
CA ASP A 35 12.37 2.69 6.68
C ASP A 35 13.10 1.36 6.36
N GLY A 36 12.31 0.33 6.05
CA GLY A 36 12.81 -1.02 5.78
C GLY A 36 12.98 -1.91 7.02
N VAL A 37 12.65 -1.45 8.22
CA VAL A 37 12.57 -2.33 9.42
C VAL A 37 11.35 -3.25 9.31
N PRO A 38 11.48 -4.58 9.49
CA PRO A 38 10.34 -5.49 9.46
C PRO A 38 9.33 -5.20 10.58
N CYS A 39 8.04 -5.35 10.28
CA CYS A 39 6.93 -5.14 11.21
C CYS A 39 6.07 -6.42 11.38
N THR A 40 5.22 -6.48 12.41
CA THR A 40 4.61 -7.71 12.98
C THR A 40 3.77 -8.53 11.98
N ASP A 41 3.29 -7.92 10.89
CA ASP A 41 2.44 -8.56 9.87
C ASP A 41 3.22 -9.04 8.63
N GLY A 42 4.56 -9.00 8.62
CA GLY A 42 5.37 -9.39 7.47
C GLY A 42 5.58 -8.29 6.43
N GLY A 43 5.23 -7.06 6.78
CA GLY A 43 5.56 -5.86 6.01
C GLY A 43 6.86 -5.20 6.46
N TYR A 44 7.10 -4.01 5.94
CA TYR A 44 8.20 -3.14 6.37
C TYR A 44 7.67 -1.76 6.77
N CYS A 45 8.39 -1.12 7.68
CA CYS A 45 8.14 0.25 8.05
C CYS A 45 8.49 1.19 6.90
N HIS A 46 7.56 2.08 6.58
CA HIS A 46 7.77 3.20 5.67
C HIS A 46 6.93 4.38 6.14
N GLU A 47 7.56 5.53 6.40
CA GLU A 47 6.89 6.77 6.82
C GLU A 47 5.84 6.55 7.94
N LYS A 48 6.27 5.98 9.08
CA LYS A 48 5.43 5.64 10.27
C LYS A 48 4.45 4.48 10.09
N ARG A 49 4.38 3.86 8.92
CA ARG A 49 3.37 2.81 8.64
C ARG A 49 4.03 1.47 8.37
N CYS A 50 3.41 0.41 8.88
CA CYS A 50 3.70 -0.95 8.48
C CYS A 50 2.88 -1.28 7.23
N ASN A 51 3.53 -1.25 6.06
CA ASN A 51 2.89 -1.51 4.78
C ASN A 51 3.01 -2.99 4.42
N GLU A 52 1.86 -3.63 4.24
CA GLU A 52 1.72 -5.07 4.04
C GLU A 52 0.59 -5.32 3.04
N ARG A 53 0.85 -6.19 2.07
CA ARG A 53 0.03 -6.31 0.87
C ARG A 53 -1.30 -7.01 1.12
N ASP A 54 -1.35 -8.04 1.95
CA ASP A 54 -2.59 -8.71 2.37
C ASP A 54 -3.47 -7.75 3.16
N LYS A 55 -2.89 -6.90 4.01
CA LYS A 55 -3.59 -5.85 4.76
C LYS A 55 -4.20 -4.82 3.82
N GLN A 56 -3.48 -4.41 2.77
CA GLN A 56 -4.04 -3.53 1.74
C GLN A 56 -5.22 -4.19 1.02
N CYS A 57 -5.10 -5.45 0.62
CA CYS A 57 -6.22 -6.20 0.05
C CYS A 57 -7.42 -6.25 1.01
N ARG A 58 -7.19 -6.57 2.27
CA ARG A 58 -8.23 -6.63 3.31
C ARG A 58 -8.96 -5.30 3.51
N GLN A 59 -8.25 -4.18 3.37
CA GLN A 59 -8.83 -2.85 3.46
C GLN A 59 -9.73 -2.51 2.25
N ILE A 60 -9.36 -2.96 1.05
CA ILE A 60 -10.10 -2.68 -0.19
C ILE A 60 -11.29 -3.63 -0.36
N PHE A 61 -11.05 -4.94 -0.23
CA PHE A 61 -11.98 -6.01 -0.59
C PHE A 61 -12.57 -6.77 0.60
N GLY A 62 -12.23 -6.36 1.83
CA GLY A 62 -12.73 -6.94 3.06
C GLY A 62 -11.83 -8.03 3.65
N LYS A 63 -12.07 -8.36 4.92
CA LYS A 63 -11.19 -9.14 5.80
C LYS A 63 -10.73 -10.52 5.30
N GLU A 64 -11.51 -11.15 4.41
CA GLU A 64 -11.23 -12.48 3.88
C GLU A 64 -10.29 -12.44 2.67
N SER A 65 -10.14 -11.27 2.04
CA SER A 65 -9.25 -11.10 0.90
C SER A 65 -7.78 -11.07 1.33
N ARG A 66 -6.88 -11.31 0.37
CA ARG A 66 -5.42 -11.27 0.54
C ARG A 66 -4.75 -10.98 -0.79
N SER A 67 -3.44 -10.75 -0.80
CA SER A 67 -2.64 -10.64 -2.02
C SER A 67 -2.85 -11.87 -2.89
N ALA A 68 -3.12 -11.61 -4.17
CA ALA A 68 -3.15 -12.67 -5.17
C ALA A 68 -1.74 -13.20 -5.45
N ARG A 69 -1.69 -14.30 -6.21
CA ARG A 69 -0.46 -14.88 -6.72
C ARG A 69 0.25 -13.91 -7.67
N GLU A 70 1.58 -14.05 -7.76
CA GLU A 70 2.42 -13.27 -8.67
C GLU A 70 1.93 -13.31 -10.13
N SER A 71 1.34 -14.42 -10.57
CA SER A 71 0.74 -14.53 -11.91
C SER A 71 -0.31 -13.46 -12.21
N CYS A 72 -1.10 -13.05 -11.20
CA CYS A 72 -2.07 -11.95 -11.35
C CYS A 72 -1.36 -10.62 -11.57
N TYR A 73 -0.31 -10.36 -10.79
CA TYR A 73 0.50 -9.15 -10.91
C TYR A 73 1.21 -9.09 -12.26
N THR A 74 1.86 -10.16 -12.68
CA THR A 74 2.52 -10.26 -13.99
C THR A 74 1.54 -10.01 -15.13
N GLU A 75 0.38 -10.65 -15.11
CA GLU A 75 -0.63 -10.53 -16.16
C GLU A 75 -1.24 -9.12 -16.22
N MET A 76 -1.56 -8.53 -15.06
CA MET A 76 -2.23 -7.24 -15.02
C MET A 76 -1.26 -6.08 -15.20
N ASN A 77 -0.16 -6.05 -14.44
CA ASN A 77 0.75 -4.91 -14.43
C ASN A 77 1.66 -4.84 -15.67
N SER A 78 1.72 -5.89 -16.48
CA SER A 78 2.34 -5.85 -17.82
C SER A 78 1.48 -5.15 -18.87
N ARG A 79 0.21 -4.82 -18.60
CA ARG A 79 -0.68 -4.23 -19.60
C ARG A 79 -0.43 -2.74 -19.83
N GLY A 80 -0.09 -2.01 -18.76
CA GLY A 80 0.02 -0.55 -18.81
C GLY A 80 -1.32 0.08 -19.16
N ASP A 81 -2.37 -0.31 -18.45
CA ASP A 81 -3.71 0.27 -18.56
C ASP A 81 -4.22 0.73 -17.18
N ARG A 82 -5.45 1.23 -17.09
CA ARG A 82 -6.04 1.73 -15.84
C ARG A 82 -6.14 0.70 -14.70
N PHE A 83 -6.02 -0.59 -15.01
CA PHE A 83 -6.21 -1.72 -14.07
C PHE A 83 -4.91 -2.42 -13.70
N GLY A 84 -3.85 -2.25 -14.51
CA GLY A 84 -2.51 -2.70 -14.17
C GLY A 84 -1.42 -1.86 -14.84
N ASN A 85 -0.62 -1.20 -14.00
CA ASN A 85 0.44 -0.27 -14.40
C ASN A 85 1.41 -0.03 -13.23
N CYS A 86 2.54 0.61 -13.51
CA CYS A 86 3.52 1.12 -12.54
C CYS A 86 3.43 2.65 -12.42
N GLY A 87 2.20 3.14 -12.30
CA GLY A 87 1.90 4.55 -12.18
C GLY A 87 1.61 5.25 -13.51
N LEU A 88 1.61 6.58 -13.43
CA LEU A 88 1.23 7.48 -14.50
C LEU A 88 2.40 8.37 -14.90
N SER A 89 2.61 8.52 -16.21
CA SER A 89 3.50 9.50 -16.80
C SER A 89 2.68 10.46 -17.66
N GLY A 90 2.28 11.58 -17.07
CA GLY A 90 1.28 12.48 -17.68
C GLY A 90 -0.09 11.81 -17.74
N ASP A 91 -0.64 11.68 -18.95
CA ASP A 91 -1.91 11.00 -19.24
C ASP A 91 -1.72 9.56 -19.75
N HIS A 92 -0.51 9.01 -19.63
CA HIS A 92 -0.18 7.66 -20.04
C HIS A 92 0.07 6.74 -18.84
N TYR A 93 -0.47 5.52 -18.90
CA TYR A 93 -0.17 4.46 -17.95
C TYR A 93 1.19 3.83 -18.27
N VAL A 94 2.02 3.65 -17.26
CA VAL A 94 3.34 3.05 -17.42
C VAL A 94 3.21 1.53 -17.30
N MET A 95 3.61 0.79 -18.33
CA MET A 95 3.77 -0.67 -18.21
C MET A 95 4.87 -0.98 -17.20
N CYS A 96 4.63 -1.93 -16.30
CA CYS A 96 5.67 -2.38 -15.38
C CYS A 96 6.73 -3.23 -16.09
N ASN A 97 7.97 -3.13 -15.62
CA ASN A 97 9.00 -4.11 -15.94
C ASN A 97 8.81 -5.38 -15.11
N GLN A 98 9.53 -6.43 -15.50
CA GLN A 98 9.44 -7.72 -14.81
C GLN A 98 9.79 -7.66 -13.31
N SER A 99 10.74 -6.80 -12.93
CA SER A 99 11.11 -6.58 -11.52
C SER A 99 10.02 -5.86 -10.72
N ASP A 100 9.12 -5.14 -11.39
CA ASP A 100 8.22 -4.17 -10.78
C ASP A 100 6.77 -4.65 -10.83
N PHE A 101 6.50 -5.84 -11.36
CA PHE A 101 5.15 -6.38 -11.45
C PHE A 101 4.46 -6.43 -10.08
N LEU A 102 5.20 -6.67 -8.99
CA LEU A 102 4.66 -6.69 -7.64
C LEU A 102 4.55 -5.30 -6.98
N CYS A 103 5.15 -4.26 -7.57
CA CYS A 103 5.10 -2.87 -7.09
C CYS A 103 4.10 -1.99 -7.83
N GLY A 104 3.47 -2.49 -8.89
CA GLY A 104 2.47 -1.73 -9.64
C GLY A 104 1.14 -1.64 -8.89
N ARG A 105 0.04 -1.99 -9.57
CA ARG A 105 -1.27 -2.06 -8.93
C ARG A 105 -1.46 -3.36 -8.17
N VAL A 106 -2.05 -3.27 -6.98
CA VAL A 106 -2.37 -4.40 -6.11
C VAL A 106 -3.39 -5.33 -6.77
N GLN A 107 -3.12 -6.62 -6.70
CA GLN A 107 -4.01 -7.68 -7.16
C GLN A 107 -4.36 -8.57 -5.98
N CYS A 108 -5.65 -8.79 -5.75
CA CYS A 108 -6.18 -9.48 -4.59
C CYS A 108 -6.95 -10.74 -5.00
N GLU A 109 -7.03 -11.71 -4.10
CA GLU A 109 -7.83 -12.92 -4.27
C GLU A 109 -8.74 -13.14 -3.05
N ASN A 110 -9.62 -14.14 -3.15
CA ASN A 110 -10.59 -14.50 -2.10
C ASN A 110 -11.58 -13.38 -1.73
N VAL A 111 -11.92 -12.50 -2.68
CA VAL A 111 -12.97 -11.49 -2.53
C VAL A 111 -14.33 -12.18 -2.47
N LYS A 112 -15.07 -12.00 -1.36
CA LYS A 112 -16.38 -12.64 -1.13
C LYS A 112 -17.55 -11.75 -1.54
N GLU A 113 -17.40 -10.45 -1.35
CA GLU A 113 -18.41 -9.45 -1.63
C GLU A 113 -17.75 -8.28 -2.36
N ILE A 114 -18.41 -7.74 -3.38
CA ILE A 114 -17.89 -6.60 -4.12
C ILE A 114 -18.01 -5.36 -3.21
N PRO A 115 -16.91 -4.67 -2.89
CA PRO A 115 -16.94 -3.53 -2.00
C PRO A 115 -17.68 -2.36 -2.63
N SER A 116 -18.45 -1.63 -1.81
CA SER A 116 -19.02 -0.33 -2.20
C SER A 116 -17.94 0.75 -2.08
N LEU A 117 -17.14 0.92 -3.12
CA LEU A 117 -16.13 1.98 -3.18
C LEU A 117 -16.78 3.35 -3.45
N ARG A 118 -16.17 4.42 -2.92
CA ARG A 118 -16.62 5.80 -3.15
C ARG A 118 -16.17 6.28 -4.52
N GLY A 119 -17.02 7.06 -5.20
CA GLY A 119 -16.69 7.98 -6.30
C GLY A 119 -15.72 7.48 -7.37
N HIS A 120 -16.22 7.21 -8.58
CA HIS A 120 -15.42 6.92 -9.79
C HIS A 120 -14.49 5.68 -9.73
N SER A 121 -14.48 4.91 -8.64
CA SER A 121 -13.79 3.62 -8.58
C SER A 121 -14.61 2.50 -9.23
N THR A 122 -13.95 1.74 -10.08
CA THR A 122 -14.39 0.49 -10.69
C THR A 122 -13.61 -0.66 -10.08
N VAL A 123 -14.34 -1.65 -9.58
CA VAL A 123 -13.75 -2.96 -9.27
C VAL A 123 -13.73 -3.78 -10.54
N HIS A 124 -12.60 -4.45 -10.80
CA HIS A 124 -12.49 -5.42 -11.88
C HIS A 124 -12.07 -6.77 -11.33
N TRP A 125 -12.41 -7.82 -12.07
CA TRP A 125 -11.89 -9.15 -11.83
C TRP A 125 -11.64 -9.87 -13.15
N ILE A 126 -10.61 -10.71 -13.17
CA ILE A 126 -10.33 -11.63 -14.26
C ILE A 126 -10.11 -13.04 -13.69
N ASP A 127 -10.44 -14.05 -14.47
CA ASP A 127 -9.96 -15.42 -14.23
C ASP A 127 -8.78 -15.70 -15.16
N PHE A 128 -7.65 -16.06 -14.56
CA PHE A 128 -6.45 -16.44 -15.30
C PHE A 128 -5.94 -17.78 -14.78
N ASN A 129 -6.01 -18.81 -15.61
CA ASN A 129 -5.62 -20.19 -15.27
C ASN A 129 -6.29 -20.71 -13.97
N GLY A 130 -7.56 -20.37 -13.75
CA GLY A 130 -8.31 -20.76 -12.54
C GLY A 130 -7.93 -19.99 -11.28
N VAL A 131 -7.17 -18.90 -11.42
CA VAL A 131 -6.89 -17.94 -10.35
C VAL A 131 -7.70 -16.67 -10.63
N THR A 132 -8.51 -16.26 -9.67
CA THR A 132 -9.28 -15.01 -9.76
C THR A 132 -8.43 -13.84 -9.25
N CYS A 133 -8.16 -12.88 -10.12
CA CYS A 133 -7.42 -11.67 -9.80
C CYS A 133 -8.40 -10.50 -9.70
N TRP A 134 -8.44 -9.83 -8.55
CA TRP A 134 -9.28 -8.66 -8.29
C TRP A 134 -8.41 -7.42 -8.12
N GLY A 135 -8.88 -6.29 -8.64
CA GLY A 135 -8.22 -5.02 -8.41
C GLY A 135 -9.16 -3.84 -8.60
N THR A 136 -8.63 -2.65 -8.41
CA THR A 136 -9.34 -1.39 -8.65
C THR A 136 -8.66 -0.61 -9.75
N ASP A 137 -9.45 0.14 -10.51
CA ASP A 137 -8.87 1.07 -11.46
C ASP A 137 -8.38 2.36 -10.79
N TYR A 138 -7.57 3.10 -11.53
CA TYR A 138 -7.34 4.51 -11.29
C TYR A 138 -7.12 5.20 -12.62
N HIS A 139 -7.79 6.33 -12.83
CA HIS A 139 -7.74 7.05 -14.09
C HIS A 139 -7.38 8.52 -13.91
N PHE A 140 -6.94 9.16 -14.99
CA PHE A 140 -6.60 10.57 -15.01
C PHE A 140 -7.80 11.43 -14.55
N GLY A 141 -7.51 12.46 -13.74
CA GLY A 141 -8.51 13.37 -13.20
C GLY A 141 -9.18 12.91 -11.90
N MET A 142 -8.84 11.73 -11.37
CA MET A 142 -9.22 11.37 -10.00
C MET A 142 -8.50 12.29 -9.00
N THR A 143 -9.25 12.84 -8.06
CA THR A 143 -8.74 13.69 -6.96
C THR A 143 -8.64 12.95 -5.63
N ILE A 144 -9.08 11.70 -5.61
CA ILE A 144 -8.98 10.81 -4.44
C ILE A 144 -7.65 10.05 -4.49
N PRO A 145 -7.05 9.71 -3.34
CA PRO A 145 -5.85 8.88 -3.32
C PRO A 145 -6.06 7.53 -3.99
N ASP A 146 -5.04 7.05 -4.70
CA ASP A 146 -5.07 5.73 -5.33
C ASP A 146 -4.96 4.63 -4.26
N ILE A 147 -6.07 3.95 -3.98
CA ILE A 147 -6.08 2.83 -3.04
C ILE A 147 -5.52 1.54 -3.66
N GLY A 148 -5.49 1.44 -4.99
CA GLY A 148 -5.06 0.27 -5.73
C GLY A 148 -3.57 0.26 -6.05
N ASP A 149 -2.85 1.35 -5.78
CA ASP A 149 -1.40 1.43 -5.91
C ASP A 149 -0.72 0.73 -4.74
N VAL A 150 0.22 -0.20 -5.01
CA VAL A 150 0.98 -0.88 -3.96
C VAL A 150 1.77 0.17 -3.18
N LYS A 151 1.63 0.18 -1.85
CA LYS A 151 2.22 1.24 -1.03
C LYS A 151 3.73 1.11 -0.95
N ASP A 152 4.43 2.24 -1.08
CA ASP A 152 5.87 2.33 -0.87
C ASP A 152 6.29 1.66 0.45
N GLY A 153 7.38 0.90 0.42
CA GLY A 153 7.79 0.09 1.57
C GLY A 153 7.02 -1.23 1.74
N THR A 154 6.15 -1.59 0.80
CA THR A 154 5.63 -2.96 0.69
C THR A 154 6.65 -3.81 -0.07
N GLU A 155 6.90 -5.04 0.40
CA GLU A 155 7.80 -5.97 -0.31
C GLU A 155 7.38 -6.13 -1.78
N CYS A 156 8.31 -6.03 -2.71
CA CYS A 156 8.14 -6.17 -4.16
C CYS A 156 8.78 -7.45 -4.74
N GLY A 157 9.34 -8.27 -3.87
CA GLY A 157 10.13 -9.45 -4.19
C GLY A 157 11.04 -9.76 -3.01
N LYS A 158 11.62 -10.96 -2.97
CA LYS A 158 12.36 -11.42 -1.79
C LYS A 158 13.49 -10.44 -1.40
N GLY A 159 13.27 -9.69 -0.32
CA GLY A 159 14.23 -8.69 0.18
C GLY A 159 14.34 -7.42 -0.68
N GLN A 160 13.32 -7.13 -1.49
CA GLN A 160 13.18 -5.90 -2.27
C GLN A 160 11.93 -5.17 -1.80
N VAL A 161 12.06 -3.86 -1.58
CA VAL A 161 11.00 -2.97 -1.10
C VAL A 161 11.04 -1.70 -1.93
#